data_AF-A0A945FJB3-F1
#
_entry.id   AF-A0A945FJB3-F1
#
_cell.length_a   1.000
_cell.length_b   1.000
_cell.length_c   1.000
_cell.angle_alpha   90.00
_cell.angle_beta   90.00
_cell.angle_gamma   90.00
#
_symmetry.space_group_name_H-M   'P 1'
#
loop_
_entity.id
_entity.type
_entity.pdbx_description
1 polymer ?
#
loop_
_entity_poly.entity_id
_entity_poly.type
_entity_poly.pdbx_seq_one_letter_code
_entity_poly.pdbx_strand_id
1 'polypeptide(L)' 'MDDKALLKLLVTGIGEEAVAAQLNVSHREVSRCLRTYLAAGILKCKGGREEIDWKAFGLWKKQQATVQAVEAA' A
#
# COMPACT_ATOMS: atom_id res chain seq x y z
N MET A 1 0.99 1.82 10.07
CA MET A 1 0.87 0.55 9.33
C MET A 1 2.17 0.33 8.56
N ASP A 2 2.62 -0.91 8.37
CA ASP A 2 3.79 -1.18 7.51
C ASP A 2 3.34 -1.40 6.07
N ASP A 3 3.38 -0.34 5.25
CA ASP A 3 2.94 -0.36 3.85
C ASP A 3 3.72 -1.38 3.01
N LYS A 4 4.99 -1.62 3.35
CA LYS A 4 5.85 -2.56 2.62
C LYS A 4 5.41 -4.01 2.87
N ALA A 5 5.07 -4.35 4.11
CA ALA A 5 4.53 -5.66 4.45
C ALA A 5 3.17 -5.89 3.77
N LEU A 6 2.28 -4.88 3.78
CA LEU A 6 0.99 -4.94 3.08
C LEU A 6 1.16 -5.28 1.60
N LEU A 7 1.98 -4.50 0.90
CA LEU A 7 2.28 -4.69 -0.52
C LEU A 7 2.87 -6.09 -0.81
N LYS A 8 3.80 -6.56 0.02
CA LYS A 8 4.36 -7.91 -0.15
C LYS A 8 3.30 -9.01 -0.05
N LEU A 9 2.36 -8.90 0.90
CA LEU A 9 1.31 -9.90 1.07
C LEU A 9 0.32 -9.91 -0.10
N LEU A 10 0.03 -8.75 -0.69
CA LEU A 10 -0.82 -8.66 -1.88
C LEU A 10 -0.17 -9.34 -3.10
N VAL A 11 1.14 -9.18 -3.30
CA VAL A 11 1.87 -9.87 -4.39
C VAL A 11 1.86 -11.39 -4.24
N THR A 12 1.76 -11.90 -3.02
CA THR A 12 1.62 -13.35 -2.79
C THR A 12 0.23 -13.90 -3.16
N GLY A 13 -0.70 -13.05 -3.61
CA GLY A 13 -2.05 -13.42 -4.00
C GLY A 13 -2.98 -13.64 -2.80
N ILE A 14 -2.61 -13.10 -1.63
CA ILE A 14 -3.40 -13.19 -0.42
C ILE A 14 -4.40 -12.03 -0.44
N GLY A 15 -5.70 -12.35 -0.36
CA GLY A 15 -6.77 -11.35 -0.41
C GLY A 15 -6.79 -10.39 0.78
N GLU A 16 -7.45 -9.24 0.60
CA GLU A 16 -7.47 -8.11 1.55
C GLU A 16 -7.81 -8.51 3.00
N GLU A 17 -8.75 -9.44 3.19
CA GLU A 17 -9.16 -9.92 4.52
C GLU A 17 -8.04 -10.68 5.25
N ALA A 18 -7.35 -11.57 4.56
CA ALA A 18 -6.25 -12.34 5.15
C ALA A 18 -5.04 -11.45 5.43
N VAL A 19 -4.84 -10.40 4.61
CA VAL A 19 -3.83 -9.38 4.87
C VAL A 19 -4.18 -8.55 6.10
N ALA A 20 -5.44 -8.13 6.25
CA ALA A 20 -5.92 -7.40 7.42
C ALA A 20 -5.70 -8.20 8.72
N ALA A 21 -6.02 -9.50 8.69
CA ALA A 21 -5.80 -10.40 9.81
C ALA A 21 -4.31 -10.56 10.16
N GLN A 22 -3.44 -10.74 9.16
CA GLN A 22 -1.99 -10.90 9.40
C GLN A 22 -1.33 -9.63 9.94
N LEU A 23 -1.78 -8.46 9.51
CA LEU A 23 -1.24 -7.18 9.96
C LEU A 23 -1.94 -6.64 11.21
N ASN A 24 -2.91 -7.38 11.75
CA ASN A 24 -3.74 -6.98 12.89
C ASN A 24 -4.35 -5.56 12.71
N VAL A 25 -4.87 -5.29 11.51
CA VAL A 25 -5.50 -4.03 11.14
C VAL A 25 -6.92 -4.28 10.63
N SER A 26 -7.74 -3.22 10.62
CA SER A 26 -9.10 -3.32 10.10
C SER A 26 -9.12 -3.47 8.58
N HIS A 27 -10.02 -4.31 8.06
CA HIS A 27 -10.25 -4.45 6.62
C HIS A 27 -10.53 -3.09 5.93
N ARG A 28 -11.27 -2.20 6.62
CA ARG A 28 -11.52 -0.83 6.14
C ARG A 28 -10.24 -0.03 5.91
N GLU A 29 -9.25 -0.20 6.80
CA GLU A 29 -7.97 0.49 6.71
C GLU A 29 -7.13 -0.05 5.56
N VAL A 30 -7.10 -1.37 5.38
CA VAL A 30 -6.46 -2.02 4.23
C VAL A 30 -7.08 -1.52 2.91
N SER A 31 -8.41 -1.55 2.81
CA SER A 31 -9.13 -1.08 1.62
C SER A 31 -8.87 0.40 1.32
N ARG A 32 -8.69 1.23 2.35
CA ARG A 32 -8.30 2.65 2.18
C ARG A 32 -6.89 2.77 1.62
N CYS A 33 -5.91 2.06 2.20
CA CYS A 33 -4.53 2.09 1.73
C CYS A 33 -4.39 1.57 0.30
N LEU A 34 -5.10 0.49 -0.04
CA LEU A 34 -5.13 -0.07 -1.39
C LEU A 34 -5.60 0.93 -2.44
N ARG A 35 -6.68 1.67 -2.17
CA ARG A 35 -7.15 2.74 -3.05
C ARG A 35 -6.10 3.82 -3.26
N THR A 36 -5.39 4.21 -2.20
CA THR A 36 -4.30 5.18 -2.29
C THR A 36 -3.18 4.66 -3.21
N TYR A 37 -2.80 3.39 -3.09
CA TYR A 37 -1.77 2.81 -3.95
C TYR A 37 -2.22 2.65 -5.40
N LEU A 38 -3.47 2.30 -5.64
CA LEU A 38 -4.06 2.27 -6.99
C LEU A 38 -4.04 3.67 -7.62
N ALA A 39 -4.48 4.69 -6.87
CA ALA A 39 -4.49 6.07 -7.32
C ALA A 39 -3.07 6.61 -7.58
N ALA A 40 -2.10 6.21 -6.76
CA ALA A 40 -0.69 6.56 -6.94
C ALA A 40 0.03 5.74 -8.02
N GLY A 41 -0.64 4.77 -8.66
CA GLY A 41 -0.04 3.87 -9.65
C GLY A 41 0.98 2.88 -9.09
N ILE A 42 1.05 2.75 -7.76
CA ILE A 42 1.91 1.82 -7.03
C ILE A 42 1.39 0.40 -7.17
N LEU A 43 0.07 0.22 -7.12
CA LEU A 43 -0.59 -1.07 -7.28
C LEU A 43 -1.27 -1.12 -8.64
N LYS A 44 -1.14 -2.24 -9.35
CA LYS A 44 -1.81 -2.49 -10.62
C LYS A 44 -2.51 -3.85 -10.57
N CYS A 45 -3.83 -3.88 -10.74
CA CYS A 45 -4.59 -5.12 -10.80
C CYS A 45 -4.58 -5.68 -12.23
N LYS A 46 -3.84 -6.78 -12.48
CA LYS A 46 -3.82 -7.45 -13.79
C LYS A 46 -4.64 -8.74 -13.78
N GLY A 47 -5.95 -8.62 -13.53
CA GLY A 47 -6.94 -9.68 -13.78
C GLY A 47 -6.73 -11.03 -13.08
N GLY A 48 -5.88 -11.09 -12.05
CA GLY A 48 -5.56 -12.34 -11.35
C GLY A 48 -4.31 -12.27 -10.47
N ARG A 49 -3.45 -11.26 -10.67
CA ARG A 49 -2.35 -10.92 -9.75
C ARG A 49 -2.19 -9.40 -9.62
N GLU A 50 -1.92 -8.96 -8.40
CA GLU A 50 -1.44 -7.62 -8.11
C GLU A 50 0.03 -7.47 -8.52
N GLU A 51 0.32 -6.48 -9.36
CA GLU A 51 1.67 -6.03 -9.69
C GLU A 51 1.98 -4.76 -8.91
N ILE A 52 3.18 -4.71 -8.32
CA ILE A 52 3.59 -3.59 -7.47
C ILE A 52 4.77 -2.87 -8.09
N ASP A 53 4.60 -1.57 -8.31
CA ASP A 53 5.65 -0.68 -8.75
C ASP A 53 6.43 -0.16 -7.52
N TRP A 54 7.47 -0.91 -7.16
CA TRP A 54 8.34 -0.56 -6.03
C TRP A 54 9.08 0.76 -6.22
N LYS A 55 9.26 1.22 -7.47
CA LYS A 55 9.88 2.51 -7.76
C LYS A 55 8.91 3.64 -7.46
N ALA A 56 7.66 3.52 -7.91
CA ALA A 56 6.59 4.44 -7.54
C ALA A 56 6.36 4.46 -6.02
N PHE A 57 6.39 3.31 -5.35
CA PHE A 57 6.27 3.22 -3.90
C PHE A 57 7.41 3.98 -3.18
N GLY A 58 8.65 3.80 -3.63
CA GLY A 58 9.80 4.49 -3.05
C GLY A 58 9.72 6.02 -3.22
N LEU A 59 9.23 6.50 -4.38
CA LEU A 59 9.00 7.92 -4.63
C LEU A 59 7.86 8.46 -3.75
N TRP A 60 6.75 7.74 -3.68
CA TRP A 60 5.60 8.09 -2.85
C TRP A 60 5.96 8.20 -1.37
N LYS A 61 6.74 7.25 -0.84
CA LYS A 61 7.21 7.28 0.55
C LYS A 61 8.11 8.49 0.84
N LYS A 62 8.98 8.86 -0.10
CA LYS A 62 9.79 10.08 0.00
C LYS A 62 8.93 11.34 0.02
N GLN A 63 7.92 11.41 -0.86
CA GLN A 63 7.00 12.55 -0.90
C GLN A 63 6.17 12.67 0.39
N GLN A 64 5.69 11.57 0.95
CA GLN A 64 4.98 11.60 2.23
C GLN A 64 5.87 12.08 3.39
N ALA A 65 7.13 11.64 3.43
CA ALA A 65 8.10 12.12 4.41
C ALA A 65 8.37 13.63 4.25
N THR A 66 8.42 14.12 3.01
CA THR A 66 8.56 15.56 2.73
C THR A 66 7.35 16.35 3.19
N VAL A 67 6.12 15.91 2.91
CA VAL A 67 4.89 16.61 3.32
C VAL A 67 4.77 16.72 4.85
N GLN A 68 5.06 15.64 5.58
CA GLN A 68 5.08 15.69 7.06
C GLN A 68 6.13 16.65 7.63
N ALA A 69 7.24 16.87 6.92
CA ALA A 69 8.28 17.81 7.35
C ALA A 69 7.88 19.28 7.12
N VAL A 70 7.02 19.58 6.13
CA VAL A 70 6.56 20.96 5.86
C VAL A 70 5.39 21.38 6.73
N GLU A 71 4.54 20.45 7.17
CA GLU A 71 3.44 20.74 8.11
C GLU A 71 3.89 20.85 9.57
N ALA A 72 5.11 20.41 9.89
CA ALA A 72 5.69 20.49 11.23
C ALA A 72 6.64 21.69 11.43
N ALA A 73 6.76 22.58 10.44
CA ALA A 73 7.66 23.73 10.42
C ALA A 73 6.93 25.06 10.66
#